data_AF-A0A448KLV8-F1
#
_entry.id   AF-A0A448KLV8-F1
#
_cell.length_a   1.000
_cell.length_b   1.000
_cell.length_c   1.000
_cell.angle_alpha   90.00
_cell.angle_beta   90.00
_cell.angle_gamma   90.00
#
_symmetry.space_group_name_H-M   'P 1'
#
loop_
_entity.id
_entity.type
_entity.pdbx_description
1 polymer ?
#
loop_
_entity_poly.entity_id
_entity_poly.type
_entity_poly.pdbx_seq_one_letter_code
_entity_poly.pdbx_strand_id
1 'polypeptide(L)'
;MPGKKEVLENELKESKPSKKNKEIYVDLAKFLYIGDEPYHHKDSKGKDYIFTKGDVILMSEGEGARYFDYKNTLFKRTSNA
;
A
#
# COMPACT_ATOMS: atom_id res chain seq x y z
N MET A 1 -20.45 -54.79 -11.20
CA MET A 1 -20.35 -53.32 -11.18
C MET A 1 -19.11 -52.90 -11.99
N PRO A 2 -19.20 -51.74 -12.67
CA PRO A 2 -18.45 -51.36 -13.89
C PRO A 2 -16.99 -50.99 -13.57
N GLY A 3 -16.05 -50.83 -14.50
CA GLY A 3 -16.07 -50.73 -15.95
C GLY A 3 -14.85 -49.91 -16.44
N LYS A 4 -14.53 -50.05 -17.74
CA LYS A 4 -13.70 -49.18 -18.60
C LYS A 4 -12.18 -49.19 -18.33
N LYS A 5 -11.34 -49.83 -19.16
CA LYS A 5 -10.89 -49.42 -20.51
C LYS A 5 -10.44 -47.96 -20.53
N GLU A 6 -9.13 -47.74 -20.45
CA GLU A 6 -8.22 -47.50 -21.58
C GLU A 6 -8.28 -46.05 -22.09
N VAL A 7 -7.11 -45.65 -22.58
CA VAL A 7 -6.83 -44.68 -23.65
C VAL A 7 -6.40 -43.26 -23.23
N LEU A 8 -5.33 -42.87 -23.94
CA LEU A 8 -4.83 -41.54 -24.30
C LEU A 8 -3.87 -40.90 -23.28
N GLU A 9 -2.55 -41.04 -23.46
CA GLU A 9 -1.76 -40.36 -24.51
C GLU A 9 -2.33 -38.97 -24.83
N ASN A 10 -1.62 -37.91 -24.43
CA ASN A 10 -1.02 -37.02 -25.41
C ASN A 10 -0.27 -35.87 -24.74
N GLU A 11 0.92 -35.67 -25.27
CA GLU A 11 1.67 -34.42 -25.26
C GLU A 11 0.75 -33.21 -25.44
N LEU A 12 1.06 -32.07 -24.80
CA LEU A 12 1.12 -30.77 -25.48
C LEU A 12 1.46 -29.64 -24.49
N LYS A 13 2.67 -29.10 -24.69
CA LYS A 13 2.96 -27.67 -24.86
C LYS A 13 2.77 -26.71 -23.67
N GLU A 14 3.92 -26.12 -23.30
CA GLU A 14 4.09 -24.68 -23.04
C GLU A 14 3.04 -23.99 -22.15
N SER A 15 3.18 -24.15 -20.84
CA SER A 15 2.76 -23.07 -19.94
C SER A 15 3.83 -21.98 -19.95
N LYS A 16 3.56 -21.00 -20.83
CA LYS A 16 4.03 -19.60 -20.92
C LYS A 16 4.73 -19.04 -19.66
N PRO A 17 5.67 -18.07 -19.83
CA PRO A 17 6.46 -17.53 -18.73
C PRO A 17 5.55 -17.07 -17.60
N SER A 18 5.73 -17.68 -16.43
CA SER A 18 5.23 -17.18 -15.16
C SER A 18 5.44 -15.67 -15.15
N LYS A 19 4.33 -14.91 -15.12
CA LYS A 19 4.35 -13.45 -14.94
C LYS A 19 5.25 -13.20 -13.74
N LYS A 20 6.49 -12.76 -13.98
CA LYS A 20 7.37 -12.24 -12.92
C LYS A 20 6.53 -11.19 -12.20
N ASN A 21 6.11 -11.49 -10.96
CA ASN A 21 5.57 -10.47 -10.08
C ASN A 21 6.63 -9.37 -10.07
N LYS A 22 6.33 -8.24 -10.71
CA LYS A 22 7.18 -7.07 -10.60
C LYS A 22 7.08 -6.67 -9.14
N GLU A 23 8.16 -6.82 -8.40
CA GLU A 23 8.28 -6.24 -7.08
C GLU A 23 8.19 -4.72 -7.27
N ILE A 24 7.07 -4.15 -6.85
CA ILE A 24 6.86 -2.70 -6.88
C ILE A 24 7.33 -2.18 -5.53
N TYR A 25 8.53 -1.59 -5.51
CA TYR A 25 9.01 -0.85 -4.36
C TYR A 25 8.33 0.53 -4.37
N VAL A 26 7.59 0.84 -3.31
CA VAL A 26 6.95 2.14 -3.12
C VAL A 26 7.69 2.84 -2.00
N ASP A 27 8.24 4.01 -2.30
CA ASP A 27 8.84 4.87 -1.28
C ASP A 27 7.72 5.39 -0.36
N LEU A 28 7.83 5.09 0.93
CA LEU A 28 6.85 5.48 1.96
C LEU A 28 7.44 6.52 2.90
N ALA A 29 6.70 7.60 3.09
CA ALA A 29 6.90 8.60 4.12
C ALA A 29 6.16 8.22 5.40
N LYS A 30 6.78 8.50 6.55
CA LYS A 30 6.18 8.29 7.87
C LYS A 30 6.08 9.61 8.62
N PHE A 31 4.90 9.91 9.16
CA PHE A 31 4.61 11.13 9.88
C PHE A 31 3.99 10.83 11.24
N LEU A 32 4.36 11.62 12.25
CA LEU A 32 3.74 11.63 13.57
C LEU A 32 2.85 12.87 13.69
N TYR A 33 1.57 12.68 14.02
CA TYR A 33 0.70 13.81 14.34
C TYR A 33 0.97 14.31 15.76
N ILE A 34 1.29 15.59 15.89
CA ILE A 34 1.69 16.24 17.16
C ILE A 34 0.72 17.32 17.64
N GLY A 35 -0.34 17.60 16.88
CA GLY A 35 -1.35 18.59 17.27
C GLY A 35 -2.18 18.14 18.48
N ASP A 36 -2.61 19.10 19.30
CA ASP A 36 -3.36 18.81 20.53
C ASP A 36 -4.84 18.48 20.27
N GLU A 37 -5.44 19.03 19.21
CA GLU A 37 -6.83 18.76 18.82
C GLU A 37 -6.92 17.67 17.73
N PRO A 38 -8.05 16.97 17.57
CA PRO A 38 -8.24 16.04 16.46
C PRO A 38 -8.17 16.75 15.09
N TYR A 39 -7.44 16.16 14.15
CA TYR A 39 -7.33 16.69 12.79
C TYR A 39 -8.11 15.86 11.79
N HIS A 40 -9.02 16.51 11.05
CA HIS A 40 -9.77 15.89 9.96
C HIS A 40 -9.00 16.03 8.64
N HIS A 41 -8.62 14.89 8.05
CA HIS A 41 -7.96 14.82 6.77
C HIS A 41 -8.84 14.09 5.76
N LYS A 42 -9.02 14.68 4.59
CA LYS A 42 -9.63 14.02 3.44
C LYS A 42 -8.57 13.73 2.40
N ASP A 43 -8.44 12.47 2.01
CA ASP A 43 -7.49 12.07 0.98
C ASP A 43 -7.98 12.45 -0.43
N SER A 44 -7.12 12.26 -1.43
CA SER A 44 -7.45 12.55 -2.84
C SER A 44 -8.55 11.65 -3.42
N LYS A 45 -8.86 10.52 -2.78
CA LYS A 45 -9.97 9.62 -3.14
C LYS A 45 -11.26 10.00 -2.41
N GLY A 46 -11.24 11.05 -1.60
CA GLY A 46 -12.38 11.53 -0.84
C GLY A 46 -12.66 10.73 0.44
N LYS A 47 -11.71 9.91 0.91
CA LYS A 47 -11.85 9.20 2.18
C LYS A 47 -11.42 10.09 3.33
N ASP A 48 -12.25 10.14 4.36
CA ASP A 48 -12.02 10.91 5.58
C ASP A 48 -11.26 10.09 6.63
N TYR A 49 -10.30 10.75 7.27
CA TYR A 49 -9.44 10.25 8.33
C TYR A 49 -9.44 11.26 9.48
N ILE A 50 -9.45 10.77 10.71
CA ILE A 50 -9.31 11.60 11.90
C ILE A 50 -8.02 11.19 12.59
N PHE A 51 -7.10 12.14 12.76
CA PHE A 51 -5.84 11.91 13.45
C PHE A 51 -5.88 12.52 14.84
N THR A 52 -5.38 11.76 15.80
CA THR A 52 -5.25 12.12 17.21
C THR A 52 -3.78 12.15 17.61
N LYS A 53 -3.43 12.97 18.60
CA LYS A 53 -2.04 13.22 18.99
C LYS A 53 -1.30 11.91 19.25
N GLY A 54 -0.15 11.72 18.60
CA GLY A 54 0.63 10.50 18.68
C GLY A 54 0.37 9.49 17.56
N ASP A 55 -0.65 9.71 16.72
CA ASP A 55 -0.91 8.84 15.57
C ASP A 55 0.24 8.87 14.56
N VAL A 56 0.54 7.69 14.02
CA VAL A 56 1.55 7.50 12.98
C VAL A 56 0.85 7.29 11.64
N ILE A 57 1.14 8.17 10.70
CA ILE A 57 0.60 8.16 9.35
C ILE A 57 1.68 7.67 8.38
N LEU A 58 1.36 6.63 7.62
CA LEU A 58 2.18 6.14 6.52
C LEU A 58 1.51 6.50 5.20
N MET A 59 2.25 7.11 4.29
CA MET A 59 1.76 7.43 2.96
C MET A 59 2.89 7.38 1.94
N SER A 60 2.55 7.22 0.67
CA SER A 60 3.55 7.25 -0.41
C SER A 60 4.22 8.62 -0.48
N GLU A 61 5.52 8.62 -0.79
CA GLU A 61 6.24 9.83 -1.16
C GLU A 61 5.53 10.49 -2.37
N GLY A 62 5.26 11.79 -2.28
CA GLY A 62 4.50 12.51 -3.30
C GLY A 62 3.86 13.78 -2.77
N GLU A 63 2.79 14.24 -3.42
CA GLU A 63 2.11 15.48 -3.06
C GLU A 63 1.51 15.45 -1.64
N GLY A 64 0.92 14.32 -1.24
CA GLY A 64 0.39 14.15 0.12
C GLY A 64 1.47 14.28 1.18
N ALA A 65 2.61 13.62 0.98
CA ALA A 65 3.75 13.71 1.89
C ALA A 65 4.30 15.15 1.96
N ARG A 66 4.42 15.84 0.81
CA ARG A 66 4.85 17.25 0.76
C ARG A 66 3.87 18.18 1.48
N TYR A 67 2.57 17.91 1.40
CA TYR A 67 1.57 18.68 2.14
C TYR A 67 1.74 18.52 3.67
N PHE A 68 2.06 17.30 4.12
CA PHE A 68 2.30 17.02 5.54
C PHE A 68 3.63 17.65 5.99
N ASP A 69 4.67 17.61 5.15
CA ASP A 69 5.93 18.33 5.37
C ASP A 69 5.72 19.84 5.48
N TYR A 70 4.85 20.43 4.66
CA TYR A 70 4.49 21.84 4.77
C TYR A 70 3.77 22.15 6.09
N LYS A 71 2.90 21.24 6.55
CA LYS A 71 2.22 21.33 7.85
C LYS A 71 3.07 20.80 9.02
N ASN A 72 4.34 21.19 9.07
CA ASN A 72 5.30 20.71 10.08
C ASN A 72 4.93 21.03 11.54
N THR A 73 4.02 21.98 11.76
CA THR A 73 3.48 22.33 13.08
C THR A 73 2.52 21.26 13.61
N LEU A 74 1.92 20.47 12.72
CA LEU A 74 0.96 19.42 13.03
C LEU A 74 1.54 18.02 12.77
N PHE A 75 2.41 17.88 11.77
CA PHE A 75 2.97 16.60 11.36
C PHE A 75 4.50 16.65 11.40
N LYS A 76 5.13 15.75 12.16
CA LYS A 76 6.57 15.56 12.12
C LYS A 76 6.93 14.35 11.29
N ARG A 77 7.71 14.54 10.24
CA ARG A 77 8.29 13.44 9.48
C ARG A 77 9.27 12.68 10.36
N THR A 78 9.10 11.37 10.44
CA THR A 78 10.01 10.46 11.15
C THR A 78 10.71 9.60 10.13
N SER A 79 12.04 9.63 10.07
CA SER A 79 12.78 8.65 9.29
C SER A 79 12.57 7.26 9.91
N ASN A 80 12.39 6.24 9.07
CA ASN A 80 12.57 4.86 9.53
C ASN A 80 14.05 4.73 9.93
N ALA A 81 14.30 4.67 11.23
CA ALA A 81 15.60 4.30 11.79
C ALA A 81 15.79 2.79 11.65
#